data_AF-A0A6S6ZC02-F1
#
_entry.id   AF-A0A6S6ZC02-F1
#
_cell.length_a   1.000
_cell.length_b   1.000
_cell.length_c   1.000
_cell.angle_alpha   90.00
_cell.angle_beta   90.00
_cell.angle_gamma   90.00
#
_symmetry.space_group_name_H-M   'P 1'
#
loop_
_entity.id
_entity.type
_entity.pdbx_description
1 polymer ?
#
loop_
_entity_poly.entity_id
_entity_poly.type
_entity_poly.pdbx_seq_one_letter_code
_entity_poly.pdbx_strand_id
1 'polypeptide(L)'
;MKKKIEPSFDAAEALVRLGANLRTARLRRGESETTLASRMGVSRATIARLERGDGGVSLALAVEALLQYGFRDQVFALADPEEDGVGKRLDAMRRPSRGSGGALPTHRADPAKL
;
A
#
# COMPACT_ATOMS: atom_id res chain seq x y z
N MET A 1 14.56 10.13 24.86
CA MET A 1 14.89 8.99 23.97
C MET A 1 13.63 8.60 23.22
N LYS A 2 13.67 8.43 21.89
CA LYS A 2 12.49 7.96 21.14
C LYS A 2 12.22 6.51 21.55
N LYS A 3 11.00 6.21 22.01
CA LYS A 3 10.58 4.85 22.35
C LYS A 3 10.68 4.00 21.09
N LYS A 4 11.48 2.94 21.15
CA LYS A 4 11.61 1.99 20.04
C LYS A 4 10.25 1.32 19.85
N ILE A 5 9.73 1.32 18.64
CA ILE A 5 8.52 0.56 18.32
C ILE A 5 8.93 -0.90 18.32
N GLU A 6 8.37 -1.68 19.23
CA GLU A 6 8.49 -3.13 19.20
C GLU A 6 7.41 -3.65 18.26
N PRO A 7 7.76 -4.19 17.08
CA PRO A 7 6.77 -4.65 16.12
C PRO A 7 5.99 -5.85 16.69
N SER A 8 4.71 -5.92 16.37
CA SER A 8 3.95 -7.16 16.54
C SER A 8 4.56 -8.28 15.69
N PHE A 9 4.17 -9.52 15.95
CA PHE A 9 4.61 -10.67 15.16
C PHE A 9 4.39 -10.45 13.65
N ASP A 10 3.17 -10.06 13.27
CA ASP A 10 2.81 -9.81 11.86
C ASP A 10 3.63 -8.66 11.25
N ALA A 11 3.87 -7.59 12.02
CA ALA A 11 4.68 -6.47 11.55
C ALA A 11 6.15 -6.87 11.35
N ALA A 12 6.72 -7.67 12.25
CA ALA A 12 8.06 -8.20 12.11
C ALA A 12 8.17 -9.12 10.90
N GLU A 13 7.19 -9.99 10.68
CA GLU A 13 7.15 -10.88 9.52
C GLU A 13 7.05 -10.08 8.21
N ALA A 14 6.18 -9.07 8.15
CA ALA A 14 6.04 -8.19 6.99
C ALA A 14 7.36 -7.47 6.65
N LEU A 15 8.07 -6.96 7.65
CA LEU A 15 9.37 -6.30 7.48
C LEU A 15 10.43 -7.28 6.95
N VAL A 16 10.51 -8.49 7.51
CA VAL A 16 11.46 -9.52 7.04
C VAL A 16 11.18 -9.91 5.59
N ARG A 17 9.91 -10.13 5.23
CA ARG A 17 9.50 -10.44 3.86
C ARG A 17 9.85 -9.31 2.89
N LEU A 18 9.57 -8.07 3.27
CA LEU A 18 9.92 -6.89 2.48
C LEU A 18 11.44 -6.81 2.23
N GLY A 19 12.25 -6.96 3.29
CA GLY A 19 13.70 -6.94 3.20
C GLY A 19 14.25 -8.06 2.30
N ALA A 20 13.71 -9.28 2.42
CA ALA A 20 14.08 -10.41 1.59
C ALA A 20 13.72 -10.20 0.10
N ASN A 21 12.57 -9.56 -0.18
CA ASN A 21 12.16 -9.22 -1.54
C ASN A 21 13.12 -8.20 -2.16
N LEU A 22 13.50 -7.15 -1.43
CA LEU A 22 14.50 -6.18 -1.86
C LEU A 22 15.86 -6.82 -2.13
N ARG A 23 16.33 -7.68 -1.21
CA ARG A 23 17.57 -8.45 -1.41
C ARG A 23 17.52 -9.29 -2.67
N THR A 24 16.41 -9.99 -2.90
CA THR A 24 16.20 -10.80 -4.10
C THR A 24 16.23 -9.92 -5.36
N ALA A 25 15.57 -8.77 -5.33
CA ALA A 25 15.56 -7.81 -6.43
C ALA A 25 16.95 -7.27 -6.75
N ARG A 26 17.76 -6.98 -5.73
CA ARG A 26 19.17 -6.57 -5.87
C ARG A 26 20.03 -7.68 -6.48
N LEU A 27 19.94 -8.90 -5.93
CA LEU A 27 20.74 -10.04 -6.38
C LEU A 27 20.43 -10.45 -7.83
N ARG A 28 19.16 -10.40 -8.25
CA ARG A 28 18.75 -10.63 -9.65
C ARG A 28 19.37 -9.64 -10.63
N ARG A 29 19.80 -8.47 -10.17
CA ARG A 29 20.49 -7.44 -10.96
C ARG A 29 22.01 -7.52 -10.86
N GLY A 30 22.55 -8.50 -10.14
CA GLY A 30 23.99 -8.65 -9.92
C GLY A 30 24.61 -7.50 -9.12
N GLU A 31 23.81 -6.77 -8.34
CA GLU A 31 24.25 -5.56 -7.65
C GLU A 31 24.72 -5.88 -6.22
N SER A 32 25.82 -5.26 -5.76
CA SER A 32 26.29 -5.39 -4.38
C SER A 32 25.54 -4.46 -3.42
N GLU A 33 25.54 -4.77 -2.12
CA GLU A 33 24.98 -3.86 -1.10
C GLU A 33 25.64 -2.47 -1.16
N THR A 34 26.95 -2.42 -1.42
CA THR A 34 27.72 -1.18 -1.51
C THR A 34 27.27 -0.34 -2.71
N THR A 35 27.01 -0.98 -3.85
CA THR A 35 26.55 -0.28 -5.06
C THR A 35 25.18 0.36 -4.84
N LEU A 36 24.24 -0.38 -4.24
CA LEU A 36 22.93 0.16 -3.89
C LEU A 36 23.07 1.30 -2.85
N ALA A 37 23.89 1.10 -1.83
CA ALA A 37 24.13 2.10 -0.80
C ALA A 37 24.66 3.42 -1.38
N SER A 38 25.60 3.36 -2.33
CA SER A 38 26.13 4.53 -3.04
C SER A 38 25.06 5.25 -3.85
N ARG A 39 24.19 4.53 -4.57
CA ARG A 39 23.08 5.14 -5.33
C ARG A 39 22.06 5.82 -4.42
N MET A 40 21.79 5.22 -3.26
CA MET A 40 20.82 5.73 -2.30
C MET A 40 21.40 6.77 -1.32
N GLY A 41 22.70 7.05 -1.38
CA GLY A 41 23.36 8.00 -0.48
C GLY A 41 23.38 7.55 0.99
N VAL A 42 23.45 6.24 1.25
CA VAL A 42 23.48 5.68 2.62
C VAL A 42 24.68 4.77 2.84
N SER A 43 24.89 4.33 4.08
CA SER A 43 25.92 3.34 4.39
C SER A 43 25.52 1.94 3.91
N ARG A 44 26.52 1.10 3.57
CA ARG A 44 26.30 -0.33 3.28
C ARG A 44 25.57 -1.04 4.44
N ALA A 45 25.92 -0.70 5.69
CA ALA A 45 25.28 -1.27 6.88
C ALA A 45 23.78 -0.94 6.93
N THR A 46 23.36 0.23 6.44
CA THR A 46 21.95 0.60 6.33
C THR A 46 21.21 -0.30 5.33
N ILE A 47 21.80 -0.58 4.17
CA ILE A 47 21.24 -1.53 3.20
C ILE A 47 21.17 -2.94 3.78
N ALA A 48 22.22 -3.40 4.46
CA ALA A 48 22.21 -4.71 5.12
C ALA A 48 21.15 -4.82 6.24
N ARG A 49 20.80 -3.70 6.91
CA ARG A 49 19.69 -3.65 7.88
C ARG A 49 18.34 -3.68 7.18
N LEU A 50 18.19 -2.92 6.09
CA LEU A 50 16.98 -2.89 5.26
C LEU A 50 16.64 -4.29 4.74
N GLU A 51 17.62 -4.99 4.15
CA GLU A 51 17.45 -6.34 3.61
C GLU A 51 17.15 -7.42 4.65
N ARG A 52 17.47 -7.14 5.93
CA ARG A 52 17.11 -8.01 7.06
C ARG A 52 15.75 -7.69 7.67
N GLY A 53 15.05 -6.64 7.21
CA GLY A 53 13.76 -6.24 7.76
C GLY A 53 13.87 -5.51 9.11
N ASP A 54 14.97 -4.78 9.35
CA ASP A 54 15.11 -3.98 10.57
C ASP A 54 14.14 -2.78 10.56
N GLY A 55 13.14 -2.80 11.44
CA GLY A 55 12.12 -1.73 11.56
C GLY A 55 12.65 -0.37 12.03
N GLY A 56 13.93 -0.26 12.40
CA GLY A 56 14.60 1.00 12.67
C GLY A 56 15.15 1.69 11.42
N VAL A 57 15.05 1.06 10.24
CA VAL A 57 15.36 1.69 8.96
C VAL A 57 14.20 2.60 8.54
N SER A 58 14.52 3.76 7.95
CA SER A 58 13.51 4.71 7.47
C SER A 58 12.58 4.05 6.44
N LEU A 59 11.27 4.23 6.62
CA LEU A 59 10.27 3.83 5.63
C LEU A 59 10.54 4.48 4.27
N ALA A 60 10.97 5.75 4.27
CA ALA A 60 11.31 6.45 3.03
C ALA A 60 12.44 5.75 2.27
N LEU A 61 13.44 5.20 2.97
CA LEU A 61 14.52 4.43 2.34
C LEU A 61 13.99 3.11 1.75
N ALA A 62 13.11 2.41 2.47
CA ALA A 62 12.52 1.17 1.97
C ALA A 62 11.70 1.40 0.71
N VAL A 63 10.86 2.45 0.71
CA VAL A 63 10.05 2.85 -0.46
C VAL A 63 10.95 3.26 -1.63
N GLU A 64 11.97 4.08 -1.39
CA GLU A 64 12.89 4.50 -2.45
C GLU A 64 13.61 3.30 -3.08
N ALA A 65 14.05 2.32 -2.28
CA ALA A 65 14.68 1.10 -2.78
C ALA A 65 13.74 0.27 -3.66
N LEU A 66 12.45 0.20 -3.29
CA LEU A 66 11.43 -0.47 -4.10
C LEU A 66 11.23 0.23 -5.44
N LEU A 67 11.12 1.56 -5.44
CA LEU A 67 10.95 2.35 -6.65
C LEU A 67 12.18 2.25 -7.58
N GLN A 68 13.39 2.27 -7.02
CA GLN A 68 14.64 2.07 -7.75
C GLN A 68 14.69 0.72 -8.49
N TYR A 69 13.99 -0.29 -7.98
CA TYR A 69 13.89 -1.62 -8.58
C TYR A 69 12.60 -1.86 -9.38
N GLY A 70 11.84 -0.81 -9.66
CA GLY A 70 10.68 -0.87 -10.56
C GLY A 70 9.41 -1.42 -9.91
N PHE A 71 9.33 -1.50 -8.59
CA PHE A 71 8.12 -1.92 -7.87
C PHE A 71 7.08 -0.79 -7.72
N ARG A 72 7.00 0.11 -8.71
CA ARG A 72 6.14 1.31 -8.67
C ARG A 72 4.69 0.92 -8.40
N ASP A 73 4.10 0.08 -9.23
CA ASP A 73 2.67 -0.23 -9.13
C ASP A 73 2.32 -0.90 -7.78
N GLN A 74 3.23 -1.72 -7.25
CA GLN A 74 3.06 -2.35 -5.93
C GLN A 74 3.10 -1.32 -4.79
N VAL A 75 4.00 -0.32 -4.88
CA VAL A 75 4.09 0.75 -3.88
C VAL A 75 2.86 1.65 -3.95
N PHE A 76 2.42 2.01 -5.16
CA PHE A 76 1.29 2.92 -5.35
C PHE A 76 -0.06 2.28 -5.04
N ALA A 77 -0.19 0.95 -5.16
CA ALA A 77 -1.37 0.20 -4.73
C ALA A 77 -1.43 -0.02 -3.20
N LEU A 78 -0.34 0.27 -2.46
CA LEU A 78 -0.30 0.02 -1.03
C LEU A 78 -1.27 0.96 -0.30
N ALA A 79 -2.21 0.36 0.44
CA ALA A 79 -3.28 1.09 1.15
C ALA A 79 -4.17 1.95 0.24
N ASP A 80 -4.39 1.51 -1.01
CA ASP A 80 -5.39 2.11 -1.89
C ASP A 80 -6.80 1.97 -1.27
N PRO A 81 -7.52 3.08 -0.99
CA PRO A 81 -8.88 3.04 -0.46
C PRO A 81 -9.87 2.28 -1.35
N GLU A 82 -9.59 2.19 -2.66
CA GLU A 82 -10.41 1.42 -3.57
C GLU A 82 -10.28 -0.10 -3.35
N GLU A 83 -9.21 -0.55 -2.71
CA GLU A 83 -9.02 -1.95 -2.33
C GLU A 83 -9.40 -2.22 -0.85
N ASP A 84 -9.72 -1.17 -0.08
CA ASP A 84 -10.19 -1.30 1.30
C ASP A 84 -11.69 -1.64 1.37
N GLY A 85 -11.99 -2.93 1.25
CA GLY A 85 -13.35 -3.45 1.37
C GLY A 85 -14.03 -3.16 2.73
N VAL A 86 -13.26 -3.02 3.82
CA VAL A 86 -13.82 -2.67 5.14
C VAL A 86 -14.22 -1.20 5.16
N GLY A 87 -13.31 -0.31 4.73
CA GLY A 87 -13.58 1.13 4.58
C GLY A 87 -14.80 1.41 3.72
N LYS A 88 -14.89 0.77 2.55
CA LYS A 88 -16.05 0.90 1.64
C LYS A 88 -17.38 0.54 2.31
N ARG A 89 -17.40 -0.54 3.11
CA ARG A 89 -18.61 -0.97 3.84
C ARG A 89 -19.00 0.03 4.92
N LEU A 90 -18.03 0.55 5.66
CA LEU A 90 -18.27 1.56 6.69
C LEU A 90 -18.81 2.86 6.08
N ASP A 91 -18.28 3.29 4.94
CA ASP A 91 -18.77 4.48 4.23
C ASP A 91 -20.18 4.30 3.68
N ALA A 92 -20.49 3.12 3.13
CA ALA A 92 -21.84 2.79 2.70
C ALA A 92 -22.86 2.86 3.84
N MET A 93 -22.50 2.38 5.04
CA MET A 93 -23.37 2.46 6.22
C MET A 93 -23.56 3.90 6.73
N ARG A 94 -22.56 4.77 6.55
CA ARG A 94 -22.63 6.19 6.95
C ARG A 94 -23.43 7.04 5.97
N ARG A 95 -23.54 6.63 4.71
CA ARG A 95 -24.23 7.40 3.68
C ARG A 95 -25.74 7.39 3.99
N PRO A 96 -26.37 8.54 4.30
CA PRO A 96 -27.80 8.57 4.56
C PRO A 96 -28.55 8.09 3.32
N SER A 97 -29.53 7.21 3.53
CA SER A 97 -30.48 6.77 2.50
C SER A 97 -31.27 7.98 1.98
N ARG A 98 -30.68 8.75 1.07
CA ARG A 98 -31.37 9.82 0.37
C ARG A 98 -32.07 9.21 -0.84
N GLY A 99 -33.33 8.82 -0.60
CA GLY A 99 -34.40 8.77 -1.58
C GLY A 99 -34.26 7.76 -2.73
N SER A 100 -34.53 6.49 -2.46
CA SER A 100 -35.17 5.60 -3.46
C SER A 100 -36.67 5.85 -3.55
N GLY A 101 -37.09 7.12 -3.42
CA GLY A 101 -38.46 7.58 -3.66
C GLY A 101 -38.58 8.14 -5.07
N GLY A 102 -38.20 7.35 -6.08
CA GLY A 102 -38.52 7.68 -7.46
C GLY A 102 -40.04 7.59 -7.62
N ALA A 103 -40.70 8.73 -7.78
CA ALA A 103 -42.11 8.80 -8.14
C ALA A 103 -42.36 7.90 -9.36
N LEU A 104 -43.29 6.93 -9.20
CA LEU A 104 -43.85 6.22 -10.34
C LEU A 104 -44.51 7.26 -11.26
N PRO A 105 -44.16 7.33 -12.55
CA PRO A 105 -45.02 8.02 -13.50
C PRO A 105 -46.24 7.11 -13.69
N THR A 106 -47.32 7.41 -12.99
CA THR A 106 -48.64 6.87 -13.34
C THR A 106 -49.01 7.48 -14.67
N HIS A 107 -48.73 6.74 -15.74
CA HIS A 107 -49.27 6.99 -17.07
C HIS A 107 -50.80 6.99 -16.96
N ARG A 108 -51.39 8.18 -16.85
CA ARG A 108 -52.83 8.40 -16.97
C ARG A 108 -53.22 7.93 -18.37
N ALA A 109 -53.78 6.73 -18.46
CA ALA A 109 -54.42 6.27 -19.69
C ALA A 109 -55.51 7.28 -20.05
N ASP A 110 -55.42 7.84 -21.26
CA ASP A 110 -56.35 8.80 -21.80
C ASP A 110 -57.51 8.03 -22.46
N PRO A 111 -58.74 8.05 -21.92
CA PRO A 111 -59.85 7.23 -22.43
C PRO A 111 -60.50 7.79 -23.70
N ALA A 112 -59.91 8.78 -24.37
CA ALA A 112 -60.51 9.47 -25.52
C ALA A 112 -59.95 9.05 -26.90
N LYS A 113 -59.33 7.87 -27.02
CA LYS A 113 -59.01 7.29 -28.34
C LYS A 113 -59.89 6.07 -28.63
N LEU A 114 -61.09 6.36 -29.13
CA LEU A 114 -61.95 5.48 -29.94
C LEU A 114 -62.47 6.32 -31.12
#